data_AF-A0A0U5B6Q8-F1
#
_entry.id   AF-A0A0U5B6Q8-F1
#
_cell.length_a   1.000
_cell.length_b   1.000
_cell.length_c   1.000
_cell.angle_alpha   90.00
_cell.angle_beta   90.00
_cell.angle_gamma   90.00
#
_symmetry.space_group_name_H-M   'P 1'
#
loop_
_entity.id
_entity.type
_entity.pdbx_description
1 polymer ?
#
loop_
_entity_poly.entity_id
_entity_poly.type
_entity_poly.pdbx_seq_one_letter_code
_entity_poly.pdbx_strand_id
1 'polypeptide(L)'
;MTMHAPPATGSPSTIVADYFGQAIDELESWKAKFSDDLADASSHLAWWQGADRAQLVLAAQSVNKEAIDYSELEWYRVPHETGEAHVAGPYVDYLCSDEYTITIASPIFLDREFVGVAGLDLLIDQVERDLTPRLAPHGSDISIVNGVGRVLLSTSPHRETGDSIRGAELASLTRTACPGMALEVVSG
;
A
#
# COMPACT_ATOMS: atom_id res chain seq x y z
N MET A 1 12.71 4.18 -2.22
CA MET A 1 13.61 3.01 -2.06
C MET A 1 13.48 2.15 -3.31
N THR A 2 14.55 1.58 -3.85
CA THR A 2 14.45 0.62 -4.96
C THR A 2 14.21 -0.76 -4.35
N MET A 3 12.99 -1.28 -4.43
CA MET A 3 12.70 -2.66 -4.05
C MET A 3 13.47 -3.58 -5.01
N HIS A 4 14.29 -4.49 -4.47
CA HIS A 4 14.96 -5.47 -5.32
C HIS A 4 13.94 -6.52 -5.78
N ALA A 5 13.63 -6.53 -7.07
CA ALA A 5 12.68 -7.47 -7.64
C ALA A 5 13.09 -8.92 -7.31
N PRO A 6 12.25 -9.68 -6.57
CA PRO A 6 12.49 -11.11 -6.39
C PRO A 6 12.39 -11.85 -7.74
N PRO A 7 13.02 -13.02 -7.89
CA PRO A 7 13.03 -13.77 -9.15
C PRO A 7 11.60 -14.03 -9.66
N ALA A 8 11.42 -14.12 -10.99
CA ALA A 8 10.12 -14.33 -11.65
C ALA A 8 9.55 -15.76 -11.48
N THR A 9 10.01 -16.52 -10.49
CA THR A 9 9.61 -17.90 -10.26
C THR A 9 8.44 -17.93 -9.29
N GLY A 10 7.22 -18.09 -9.81
CA GLY A 10 6.03 -18.21 -8.97
C GLY A 10 4.74 -18.10 -9.75
N SER A 11 3.61 -18.37 -9.09
CA SER A 11 2.31 -17.95 -9.63
C SER A 11 2.18 -16.43 -9.55
N PRO A 12 1.31 -15.78 -10.38
CA PRO A 12 1.04 -14.36 -10.26
C PRO A 12 0.74 -13.88 -8.83
N SER A 13 -0.06 -14.62 -8.07
CA SER A 13 -0.40 -14.24 -6.68
C SER A 13 0.80 -14.35 -5.73
N THR A 14 1.72 -15.29 -5.97
CA THR A 14 2.99 -15.38 -5.21
C THR A 14 3.91 -14.23 -5.56
N ILE A 15 4.04 -13.88 -6.85
CA ILE A 15 4.88 -12.75 -7.32
C ILE A 15 4.44 -11.44 -6.67
N VAL A 16 3.12 -11.22 -6.60
CA VAL A 16 2.51 -10.05 -5.98
C VAL A 16 2.70 -10.08 -4.46
N ALA A 17 2.46 -11.22 -3.82
CA ALA A 17 2.66 -11.37 -2.39
C ALA A 17 4.11 -11.14 -1.96
N ASP A 18 5.08 -11.64 -2.74
CA ASP A 18 6.50 -11.43 -2.45
C ASP A 18 6.89 -9.95 -2.58
N TYR A 19 6.35 -9.24 -3.58
CA TYR A 19 6.62 -7.82 -3.78
C TYR A 19 6.10 -7.00 -2.61
N PHE A 20 4.81 -7.06 -2.33
CA PHE A 20 4.23 -6.27 -1.24
C PHE A 20 4.67 -6.78 0.14
N GLY A 21 5.00 -8.06 0.28
CA GLY A 21 5.58 -8.64 1.49
C GLY A 21 6.91 -8.01 1.85
N GLN A 22 7.79 -7.75 0.88
CA GLN A 22 9.04 -7.02 1.13
C GLN A 22 8.79 -5.59 1.63
N ALA A 23 7.77 -4.92 1.11
CA ALA A 23 7.39 -3.58 1.55
C ALA A 23 6.83 -3.59 2.99
N ILE A 24 6.05 -4.62 3.34
CA ILE A 24 5.58 -4.86 4.71
C ILE A 24 6.78 -5.14 5.63
N ASP A 25 7.66 -6.08 5.28
CA ASP A 25 8.85 -6.41 6.08
C ASP A 25 9.74 -5.20 6.31
N GLU A 26 9.90 -4.35 5.29
CA GLU A 26 10.58 -3.08 5.43
C GLU A 26 9.87 -2.19 6.46
N LEU A 27 8.57 -1.95 6.30
CA LEU A 27 7.79 -1.12 7.22
C LEU A 27 7.86 -1.65 8.67
N GLU A 28 7.75 -2.96 8.86
CA GLU A 28 7.87 -3.63 10.15
C GLU A 28 9.25 -3.42 10.79
N SER A 29 10.32 -3.51 9.99
CA SER A 29 11.69 -3.32 10.48
C SER A 29 11.94 -1.93 11.06
N TRP A 30 11.05 -0.98 10.77
CA TRP A 30 11.10 0.39 11.26
C TRP A 30 10.15 0.72 12.41
N LYS A 31 9.22 -0.18 12.76
CA LYS A 31 8.22 0.10 13.80
C LYS A 31 8.80 0.56 15.12
N ALA A 32 9.94 0.00 15.52
CA ALA A 32 10.64 0.41 16.74
C ALA A 32 11.04 1.88 16.70
N LYS A 33 11.53 2.38 15.55
CA LYS A 33 11.93 3.78 15.39
C LYS A 33 10.73 4.73 15.43
N PHE A 34 9.60 4.34 14.84
CA PHE A 34 8.38 5.16 14.89
C PHE A 34 7.80 5.24 16.31
N SER A 35 7.91 4.15 17.07
CA SER A 35 7.32 4.06 18.42
C SER A 35 7.96 5.03 19.42
N ASP A 36 9.26 5.33 19.25
CA ASP A 36 9.97 6.30 20.09
C ASP A 36 9.52 7.75 19.82
N ASP A 37 8.99 8.03 18.62
CA ASP A 37 8.56 9.37 18.18
C ASP A 37 7.06 9.65 18.47
N LEU A 38 6.27 8.65 18.89
CA LEU A 38 4.81 8.76 19.10
C LEU A 38 4.40 9.44 20.42
N ALA A 39 5.31 10.12 21.11
CA ALA A 39 5.02 10.73 22.41
C ALA A 39 4.38 12.13 22.28
N ASP A 40 3.21 12.28 22.92
CA ASP A 40 2.64 13.51 23.49
C ASP A 40 1.83 14.49 22.60
N ALA A 41 1.40 14.11 21.39
CA ALA A 41 0.53 14.99 20.57
C ALA A 41 -0.65 14.26 19.90
N SER A 42 -1.86 14.82 20.02
CA SER A 42 -3.05 14.39 19.26
C SER A 42 -2.87 14.69 17.78
N SER A 43 -3.26 13.75 16.90
CA SER A 43 -3.20 13.89 15.44
C SER A 43 -1.79 14.16 14.89
N HIS A 44 -0.76 13.58 15.52
CA HIS A 44 0.59 13.65 15.00
C HIS A 44 0.72 12.91 13.67
N LEU A 45 1.40 13.52 12.70
CA LEU A 45 1.72 12.92 11.41
C LEU A 45 3.11 13.38 10.99
N ALA A 46 3.97 12.43 10.65
CA ALA A 46 5.35 12.68 10.27
C ALA A 46 5.73 11.79 9.10
N TRP A 47 6.63 12.30 8.25
CA TRP A 47 7.12 11.60 7.07
C TRP A 47 8.63 11.59 7.06
N TRP A 48 9.18 10.53 6.47
CA TRP A 48 10.61 10.37 6.24
C TRP A 48 10.84 9.98 4.79
N GLN A 49 11.89 10.51 4.17
CA GLN A 49 12.20 10.23 2.77
C GLN A 49 13.71 10.12 2.53
N GLY A 50 14.06 9.50 1.41
CA GLY A 50 15.44 9.37 0.93
C GLY A 50 16.21 8.22 1.59
N ALA A 51 17.39 7.93 1.04
CA ALA A 51 18.25 6.86 1.55
C ALA A 51 18.70 7.09 2.99
N ASP A 52 18.94 8.36 3.35
CA ASP A 52 19.32 8.78 4.70
C ASP A 52 18.12 8.92 5.64
N ARG A 53 16.91 8.63 5.15
CA ARG A 53 15.70 8.52 5.99
C ARG A 53 15.46 9.81 6.77
N ALA A 54 15.69 10.94 6.11
CA ALA A 54 15.59 12.24 6.71
C ALA A 54 14.11 12.57 6.93
N GLN A 55 13.79 13.03 8.14
CA GLN A 55 12.44 13.50 8.44
C GLN A 55 12.13 14.72 7.57
N LEU A 56 11.00 14.69 6.89
CA LEU A 56 10.53 15.81 6.07
C LEU A 56 10.01 16.91 7.00
N VAL A 57 10.76 18.01 7.11
CA VAL A 57 10.38 19.18 7.91
C VAL A 57 9.22 19.96 7.26
N LEU A 58 8.87 19.67 6.00
CA LEU A 58 7.96 20.48 5.19
C LEU A 58 6.45 20.23 5.41
N ALA A 59 6.05 19.15 6.08
CA ALA A 59 4.62 18.82 6.20
C ALA A 59 3.93 19.40 7.46
N ALA A 60 4.70 19.91 8.43
CA ALA A 60 4.16 20.52 9.65
C ALA A 60 4.04 22.06 9.59
N GLN A 61 4.53 22.73 8.54
CA GLN A 61 4.60 24.21 8.49
C GLN A 61 3.96 24.84 7.25
N SER A 62 3.27 24.06 6.42
CA SER A 62 2.31 24.61 5.45
C SER A 62 0.92 24.64 6.09
N VAL A 63 0.30 25.82 6.05
CA VAL A 63 -0.97 26.23 6.67
C VAL A 63 -1.99 25.06 6.85
N ASN A 64 -2.41 24.81 8.10
CA ASN A 64 -3.55 23.97 8.52
C ASN A 64 -3.44 22.42 8.43
N LYS A 65 -2.26 21.80 8.23
CA LYS A 65 -2.17 20.32 8.24
C LYS A 65 -2.33 19.67 9.64
N GLU A 66 -2.11 20.41 10.72
CA GLU A 66 -2.33 19.95 12.11
C GLU A 66 -3.81 19.62 12.45
N ALA A 67 -4.74 20.06 11.59
CA ALA A 67 -6.19 19.84 11.77
C ALA A 67 -6.78 18.81 10.79
N ILE A 68 -5.93 18.08 10.05
CA ILE A 68 -6.40 17.06 9.12
C ILE A 68 -6.83 15.84 9.92
N ASP A 69 -8.12 15.54 9.84
CA ASP A 69 -8.66 14.27 10.31
C ASP A 69 -8.36 13.18 9.27
N TYR A 70 -7.27 12.45 9.51
CA TYR A 70 -6.88 11.30 8.69
C TYR A 70 -7.50 9.98 9.18
N SER A 71 -8.29 9.99 10.28
CA SER A 71 -8.78 8.77 10.91
C SER A 71 -9.72 7.95 10.01
N GLU A 72 -10.38 8.62 9.07
CA GLU A 72 -11.28 8.00 8.08
C GLU A 72 -10.56 7.53 6.81
N LEU A 73 -9.30 7.93 6.60
CA LEU A 73 -8.54 7.51 5.43
C LEU A 73 -8.22 6.02 5.54
N GLU A 74 -8.38 5.29 4.43
CA GLU A 74 -8.30 3.83 4.40
C GLU A 74 -7.00 3.28 5.02
N TRP A 75 -5.87 3.94 4.74
CA TRP A 75 -4.56 3.56 5.25
C TRP A 75 -4.47 3.65 6.77
N TYR A 76 -5.23 4.52 7.44
CA TYR A 76 -5.28 4.61 8.90
C TYR A 76 -6.41 3.76 9.49
N ARG A 77 -7.63 3.96 8.97
CA ARG A 77 -8.86 3.38 9.48
C ARG A 77 -8.80 1.85 9.52
N VAL A 78 -8.35 1.22 8.42
CA VAL A 78 -8.38 -0.25 8.31
C VAL A 78 -7.42 -0.90 9.30
N PRO A 79 -6.12 -0.55 9.38
CA PRO A 79 -5.22 -1.11 10.40
C PRO A 79 -5.67 -0.82 11.84
N HIS A 80 -6.26 0.34 12.10
CA HIS A 80 -6.82 0.68 13.41
C HIS A 80 -7.99 -0.25 13.79
N GLU A 81 -8.92 -0.50 12.86
CA GLU A 81 -10.10 -1.35 13.10
C GLU A 81 -9.77 -2.84 13.16
N THR A 82 -8.83 -3.31 12.32
CA THR A 82 -8.55 -4.75 12.17
C THR A 82 -7.38 -5.22 13.02
N GLY A 83 -6.45 -4.34 13.37
CA GLY A 83 -5.18 -4.71 13.99
C GLY A 83 -4.22 -5.45 13.04
N GLU A 84 -4.50 -5.44 11.73
CA GLU A 84 -3.73 -6.13 10.70
C GLU A 84 -3.14 -5.13 9.69
N ALA A 85 -2.03 -5.51 9.03
CA ALA A 85 -1.46 -4.73 7.94
C ALA A 85 -2.42 -4.68 6.73
N HIS A 86 -2.40 -3.56 5.99
CA HIS A 86 -3.32 -3.30 4.89
C HIS A 86 -2.61 -2.61 3.71
N VAL A 87 -3.12 -2.83 2.51
CA VAL A 87 -2.68 -2.14 1.28
C VAL A 87 -3.80 -1.21 0.85
N ALA A 88 -3.64 0.08 1.10
CA ALA A 88 -4.64 1.10 0.79
C ALA A 88 -4.43 1.70 -0.60
N GLY A 89 -5.52 2.10 -1.25
CA GLY A 89 -5.50 2.73 -2.56
C GLY A 89 -5.81 1.80 -3.74
N PRO A 90 -5.54 2.26 -4.97
CA PRO A 90 -4.77 3.47 -5.29
C PRO A 90 -5.54 4.78 -5.03
N TYR A 91 -4.84 5.85 -4.64
CA TYR A 91 -5.38 7.21 -4.48
C TYR A 91 -4.33 8.29 -4.74
N VAL A 92 -4.75 9.55 -4.90
CA VAL A 92 -3.83 10.70 -4.94
C VAL A 92 -3.54 11.13 -3.51
N ASP A 93 -2.27 11.11 -3.11
CA ASP A 93 -1.84 11.50 -1.77
C ASP A 93 -1.75 13.02 -1.63
N TYR A 94 -2.89 13.66 -1.35
CA TYR A 94 -2.95 15.09 -1.08
C TYR A 94 -2.30 15.50 0.26
N LEU A 95 -1.86 14.55 1.09
CA LEU A 95 -1.28 14.84 2.40
C LEU A 95 0.23 15.05 2.33
N CYS A 96 0.97 14.28 1.55
CA CYS A 96 2.41 14.43 1.45
C CYS A 96 2.89 14.87 0.06
N SER A 97 2.49 14.17 -1.00
CA SER A 97 3.21 14.23 -2.29
C SER A 97 2.42 14.75 -3.50
N ASP A 98 1.09 14.80 -3.45
CA ASP A 98 0.19 14.98 -4.60
C ASP A 98 0.40 13.92 -5.71
N GLU A 99 0.99 12.77 -5.37
CA GLU A 99 1.27 11.67 -6.31
C GLU A 99 0.24 10.54 -6.22
N TYR A 100 0.13 9.76 -7.31
CA TYR A 100 -0.74 8.59 -7.34
C TYR A 100 -0.07 7.38 -6.69
N THR A 101 -0.62 6.96 -5.56
CA THR A 101 0.08 6.17 -4.54
C THR A 101 -0.75 4.98 -4.08
N ILE A 102 -0.05 3.92 -3.69
CA ILE A 102 -0.51 2.86 -2.79
C ILE A 102 0.20 3.04 -1.47
N THR A 103 -0.51 2.96 -0.35
CA THR A 103 0.12 2.99 0.97
C THR A 103 0.03 1.62 1.62
N ILE A 104 1.18 1.05 1.92
CA ILE A 104 1.29 -0.12 2.80
C ILE A 104 1.22 0.39 4.22
N ALA A 105 0.22 -0.05 4.97
CA ALA A 105 -0.06 0.45 6.29
C ALA A 105 -0.01 -0.69 7.31
N SER A 106 0.58 -0.42 8.47
CA SER A 106 0.71 -1.41 9.53
C SER A 106 0.48 -0.80 10.91
N PRO A 107 -0.33 -1.45 11.77
CA PRO A 107 -0.64 -0.89 13.08
C PRO A 107 0.55 -1.00 14.04
N ILE A 108 0.72 0.01 14.88
CA ILE A 108 1.74 0.07 15.92
C ILE A 108 1.06 -0.16 17.27
N PHE A 109 1.61 -1.10 18.03
CA PHE A 109 1.15 -1.41 19.38
C PHE A 109 2.29 -1.23 20.39
N LEU A 110 2.01 -0.56 21.50
CA LEU A 110 2.88 -0.48 22.67
C LEU A 110 2.15 -1.14 23.84
N ASP A 111 2.77 -2.11 24.52
CA ASP A 111 2.13 -2.87 25.61
C ASP A 111 0.73 -3.43 25.28
N ARG A 112 0.54 -3.83 24.00
CA ARG A 112 -0.72 -4.31 23.40
C ARG A 112 -1.82 -3.26 23.24
N GLU A 113 -1.53 -1.99 23.51
CA GLU A 113 -2.40 -0.86 23.20
C GLU A 113 -2.04 -0.28 21.83
N PHE A 114 -3.06 0.02 21.02
CA PHE A 114 -2.86 0.66 19.72
C PHE A 114 -2.41 2.10 19.94
N VAL A 115 -1.30 2.50 19.30
CA VAL A 115 -0.74 3.85 19.44
C VAL A 115 -0.64 4.60 18.11
N GLY A 116 -0.89 3.93 16.97
CA GLY A 116 -0.89 4.58 15.67
C GLY A 116 -0.70 3.61 14.50
N VAL A 117 -0.43 4.16 13.32
CA VAL A 117 -0.20 3.41 12.08
C VAL A 117 1.10 3.90 11.45
N ALA A 118 1.95 2.96 11.05
CA ALA A 118 3.08 3.22 10.16
C ALA A 118 2.61 3.08 8.71
N GLY A 119 3.01 3.99 7.83
CA GLY A 119 2.73 3.94 6.40
C GLY A 119 4.01 3.92 5.56
N LEU A 120 4.00 3.16 4.47
CA LEU A 120 5.00 3.20 3.42
C LEU A 120 4.31 3.48 2.08
N ASP A 121 4.60 4.64 1.51
CA ASP A 121 4.04 5.07 0.24
C ASP A 121 4.84 4.49 -0.93
N LEU A 122 4.11 3.85 -1.84
CA LEU A 122 4.61 3.30 -3.09
C LEU A 122 3.96 4.05 -4.25
N LEU A 123 4.78 4.64 -5.11
CA LEU A 123 4.29 5.26 -6.33
C LEU A 123 3.78 4.18 -7.28
N ILE A 124 2.58 4.39 -7.82
CA ILE A 124 1.96 3.46 -8.77
C ILE A 124 2.88 3.21 -9.96
N ASP A 125 3.51 4.26 -10.47
CA ASP A 125 4.40 4.15 -11.63
C ASP A 125 5.57 3.19 -11.39
N GLN A 126 6.06 3.12 -10.16
CA GLN A 126 7.16 2.24 -9.74
C GLN A 126 6.66 0.81 -9.57
N VAL A 127 5.51 0.63 -8.93
CA VAL A 127 4.86 -0.68 -8.80
C VAL A 127 4.59 -1.27 -10.19
N GLU A 128 4.09 -0.47 -11.12
CA GLU A 128 3.84 -0.89 -12.49
C GLU A 128 5.11 -1.29 -13.23
N ARG A 129 6.19 -0.49 -13.12
CA ARG A 129 7.49 -0.81 -13.69
C ARG A 129 8.07 -2.13 -13.16
N ASP A 130 7.87 -2.41 -11.88
CA ASP A 130 8.45 -3.59 -11.23
C ASP A 130 7.62 -4.86 -11.47
N LEU A 131 6.28 -4.77 -11.41
CA LEU A 131 5.39 -5.93 -11.48
C LEU A 131 4.94 -6.27 -12.90
N THR A 132 4.70 -5.29 -13.77
CA THR A 132 4.18 -5.56 -15.14
C THR A 132 5.09 -6.51 -15.92
N PRO A 133 6.42 -6.33 -15.98
CA PRO A 133 7.31 -7.24 -16.71
C PRO A 133 7.34 -8.67 -16.13
N ARG A 134 7.02 -8.82 -14.84
CA ARG A 134 6.99 -10.12 -14.15
C ARG A 134 5.66 -10.84 -14.36
N LEU A 135 4.56 -10.10 -14.53
CA LEU A 135 3.22 -10.65 -14.72
C LEU A 135 2.89 -10.90 -16.20
N ALA A 136 3.37 -10.07 -17.12
CA ALA A 136 3.10 -10.19 -18.55
C ALA A 136 3.39 -11.58 -19.16
N PRO A 137 4.44 -12.33 -18.73
CA PRO A 137 4.67 -13.70 -19.22
C PRO A 137 3.58 -14.71 -18.84
N HIS A 138 2.73 -14.40 -17.85
CA HIS A 138 1.66 -15.27 -17.38
C HIS A 138 0.32 -15.05 -18.09
N GLY A 139 0.18 -13.97 -18.87
CA GLY A 139 -1.04 -13.65 -19.63
C GLY A 139 -1.25 -12.14 -19.82
N SER A 140 -2.06 -11.77 -20.81
CA SER A 140 -2.41 -10.37 -21.08
C SER A 140 -3.44 -9.81 -20.12
N ASP A 141 -4.31 -10.63 -19.54
CA ASP A 141 -5.46 -10.17 -18.76
C ASP A 141 -5.31 -10.51 -17.28
N ILE A 142 -4.25 -10.00 -16.66
CA ILE A 142 -3.97 -10.12 -15.24
C ILE A 142 -4.15 -8.74 -14.59
N SER A 143 -5.02 -8.65 -13.60
CA SER A 143 -5.18 -7.43 -12.79
C SER A 143 -4.99 -7.76 -11.32
N ILE A 144 -4.30 -6.88 -10.60
CA ILE A 144 -4.23 -6.92 -9.13
C ILE A 144 -5.35 -6.04 -8.62
N VAL A 145 -6.19 -6.56 -7.74
CA VAL A 145 -7.25 -5.78 -7.10
C VAL A 145 -7.14 -5.82 -5.58
N ASN A 146 -7.58 -4.75 -4.93
CA ASN A 146 -7.76 -4.73 -3.48
C ASN A 146 -9.08 -5.39 -3.06
N GLY A 147 -9.31 -5.47 -1.73
CA GLY A 147 -10.50 -6.07 -1.13
C GLY A 147 -11.86 -5.46 -1.54
N VAL A 148 -11.89 -4.30 -2.21
CA VAL A 148 -13.12 -3.67 -2.74
C VAL A 148 -13.20 -3.69 -4.28
N GLY A 149 -12.33 -4.47 -4.92
CA GLY A 149 -12.31 -4.67 -6.37
C GLY A 149 -11.74 -3.50 -7.16
N ARG A 150 -10.96 -2.59 -6.56
CA ARG A 150 -10.24 -1.57 -7.32
C ARG A 150 -8.94 -2.15 -7.88
N VAL A 151 -8.66 -1.84 -9.14
CA VAL A 151 -7.45 -2.22 -9.84
C VAL A 151 -6.27 -1.40 -9.33
N LEU A 152 -5.21 -2.08 -8.88
CA LEU A 152 -3.94 -1.48 -8.47
C LEU A 152 -2.94 -1.46 -9.62
N LEU A 153 -2.99 -2.48 -10.48
CA LEU A 153 -2.21 -2.62 -11.70
C LEU A 153 -2.93 -3.63 -12.59
N SER A 154 -2.79 -3.46 -13.91
CA SER A 154 -3.29 -4.40 -14.90
C SER A 154 -2.30 -4.58 -16.05
N THR A 155 -2.14 -5.80 -16.54
CA THR A 155 -1.51 -6.08 -17.84
C THR A 155 -2.50 -5.96 -19.01
N SER A 156 -3.81 -5.91 -18.71
CA SER A 156 -4.88 -5.85 -19.71
C SER A 156 -4.99 -4.45 -20.30
N PRO A 157 -5.11 -4.29 -21.63
CA PRO A 157 -5.37 -2.99 -22.25
C PRO A 157 -6.79 -2.47 -22.00
N HIS A 158 -7.65 -3.26 -21.37
CA HIS A 158 -9.05 -2.92 -21.09
C HIS A 158 -9.28 -2.43 -19.66
N ARG A 159 -8.23 -2.38 -18.83
CA ARG A 159 -8.32 -1.98 -17.43
C ARG A 159 -7.14 -1.10 -17.07
N GLU A 160 -7.45 0.04 -16.47
CA GLU A 160 -6.46 0.99 -15.95
C GLU A 160 -6.41 0.93 -14.43
N THR A 161 -5.30 1.42 -13.87
CA THR A 161 -5.17 1.58 -12.43
C THR A 161 -6.26 2.53 -11.91
N GLY A 162 -6.95 2.12 -10.84
CA GLY A 162 -8.11 2.82 -10.27
C GLY A 162 -9.47 2.32 -10.77
N ASP A 163 -9.52 1.55 -11.86
CA ASP A 163 -10.76 0.94 -12.34
C ASP A 163 -11.41 0.06 -11.28
N SER A 164 -12.73 -0.10 -11.37
CA SER A 164 -13.50 -0.92 -10.44
C SER A 164 -14.07 -2.14 -11.13
N ILE A 165 -13.65 -3.34 -10.71
CA ILE A 165 -14.20 -4.62 -11.14
C ILE A 165 -15.21 -5.06 -10.09
N ARG A 166 -16.51 -5.13 -10.44
CA ARG A 166 -17.57 -5.43 -9.47
C ARG A 166 -18.68 -6.30 -10.05
N GLY A 167 -19.48 -6.88 -9.17
CA GLY A 167 -20.72 -7.58 -9.53
C GLY A 167 -20.48 -8.77 -10.45
N ALA A 168 -21.29 -8.86 -11.52
CA ALA A 168 -21.27 -9.97 -12.46
C ALA A 168 -19.91 -10.12 -13.17
N GLU A 169 -19.22 -9.01 -13.42
CA GLU A 169 -17.90 -9.02 -14.04
C GLU A 169 -16.87 -9.70 -13.12
N LEU A 170 -16.74 -9.22 -11.88
CA LEU A 170 -15.81 -9.83 -10.91
C LEU A 170 -16.14 -11.31 -10.65
N ALA A 171 -17.43 -11.67 -10.64
CA ALA A 171 -17.88 -13.04 -10.46
C ALA A 171 -17.56 -13.96 -11.66
N SER A 172 -17.35 -13.38 -12.85
CA SER A 172 -17.01 -14.13 -14.07
C SER A 172 -15.50 -14.39 -14.21
N LEU A 173 -14.68 -13.69 -13.44
CA LEU A 173 -13.22 -13.78 -13.51
C LEU A 173 -12.67 -14.78 -12.48
N THR A 174 -11.54 -15.38 -12.82
CA THR A 174 -10.77 -16.22 -11.88
C THR A 174 -10.11 -15.31 -10.85
N ARG A 175 -10.32 -15.60 -9.56
CA ARG A 175 -9.76 -14.83 -8.44
C ARG A 175 -8.83 -15.70 -7.62
N THR A 176 -7.61 -15.24 -7.42
CA THR A 176 -6.61 -15.92 -6.60
C THR A 176 -6.11 -14.96 -5.53
N ALA A 177 -6.36 -15.28 -4.26
CA ALA A 177 -5.86 -14.47 -3.14
C ALA A 177 -4.32 -14.45 -3.11
N CYS A 178 -3.76 -13.28 -2.83
CA CYS A 178 -2.35 -13.11 -2.52
C CYS A 178 -2.12 -13.50 -1.04
N PRO A 179 -1.23 -14.46 -0.75
CA PRO A 179 -0.96 -14.84 0.64
C PRO A 179 -0.53 -13.65 1.51
N GLY A 180 -1.09 -13.56 2.72
CA GLY A 180 -0.68 -12.58 3.73
C GLY A 180 -1.16 -11.14 3.51
N MET A 181 -2.04 -10.88 2.54
CA MET A 181 -2.54 -9.52 2.27
C MET A 181 -3.93 -9.54 1.64
N ALA A 182 -4.67 -8.43 1.80
CA ALA A 182 -6.00 -8.25 1.23
C ALA A 182 -5.95 -7.86 -0.27
N LEU A 183 -5.14 -8.56 -1.06
CA LEU A 183 -5.03 -8.42 -2.51
C LEU A 183 -5.43 -9.71 -3.21
N GLU A 184 -5.97 -9.57 -4.40
CA GLU A 184 -6.29 -10.69 -5.28
C GLU A 184 -5.71 -10.45 -6.67
N VAL A 185 -5.24 -11.53 -7.28
CA VAL A 185 -5.00 -11.58 -8.72
C VAL A 185 -6.28 -12.03 -9.41
N VAL A 186 -6.73 -11.22 -10.36
CA VAL A 186 -7.90 -11.47 -11.19
C VAL A 186 -7.44 -11.76 -12.62
N SER A 187 -7.97 -12.83 -13.22
CA SER A 187 -7.70 -13.19 -14.61
C SER A 187 -8.90 -13.79 -15.33
N GLY A 188 -9.01 -13.54 -16.63
CA GLY A 188 -10.08 -14.07 -17.49
C GLY A 188 -10.42 -13.16 -18.66
#